data_AF-A0A117R6X1-F1
#
_entry.id   AF-A0A117R6X1-F1
#
_cell.length_a   1.000
_cell.length_b   1.000
_cell.length_c   1.000
_cell.angle_alpha   90.00
_cell.angle_beta   90.00
_cell.angle_gamma   90.00
#
_symmetry.space_group_name_H-M   'P 1'
#
loop_
_entity.id
_entity.type
_entity.pdbx_description
1 polymer ?
#
loop_
_entity_poly.entity_id
_entity_poly.type
_entity_poly.pdbx_seq_one_letter_code
_entity_poly.pdbx_strand_id
1 'polypeptide(L)' 'MTGFRLEAGPGTVTVEVRDASSVPPLARPWDVGKPGGFGWPVVQELSLKVRVCTQAAGKTVTAIVPCPSAGAMQQSRD' A
#
# COMPACT_ATOMS: atom_id res chain seq x y z
N MET A 1 -10.00 -10.17 -1.16
CA MET A 1 -8.78 -10.34 -0.34
C MET A 1 -8.78 -11.73 0.26
N THR A 2 -7.66 -12.44 0.18
CA THR A 2 -7.48 -13.80 0.73
C THR A 2 -6.44 -13.86 1.85
N GLY A 3 -5.70 -12.77 2.10
CA GLY A 3 -4.75 -12.69 3.20
C GLY A 3 -4.26 -11.27 3.42
N PHE A 4 -3.81 -11.01 4.65
CA PHE A 4 -3.27 -9.73 5.09
C PHE A 4 -2.19 -9.96 6.13
N ARG A 5 -1.03 -9.33 5.96
CA ARG A 5 0.10 -9.42 6.88
C ARG A 5 0.75 -8.06 7.06
N LEU A 6 1.14 -7.78 8.30
CA LEU A 6 1.95 -6.63 8.68
C LEU A 6 3.28 -7.13 9.25
N GLU A 7 4.35 -6.47 8.86
CA GLU A 7 5.69 -6.72 9.40
C GLU A 7 6.36 -5.38 9.73
N ALA A 8 6.71 -5.20 11.01
CA ALA A 8 7.40 -4.00 11.46
C ALA A 8 8.87 -4.05 11.03
N GLY A 9 9.37 -2.93 10.51
CA GLY A 9 10.78 -2.70 10.24
C GLY A 9 11.25 -1.40 10.90
N PRO A 10 12.56 -1.11 10.89
CA PRO A 10 13.08 0.17 11.37
C PRO A 10 12.43 1.33 10.61
N GLY A 11 11.65 2.16 11.31
CA GLY A 11 10.96 3.33 10.74
C GLY A 11 9.93 3.03 9.65
N THR A 12 9.50 1.77 9.50
CA THR A 12 8.61 1.33 8.42
C THR A 12 7.67 0.22 8.86
N VAL A 13 6.58 0.03 8.12
CA VAL A 13 5.75 -1.17 8.17
C VAL A 13 5.62 -1.70 6.75
N THR A 14 5.89 -2.99 6.59
CA THR A 14 5.58 -3.72 5.36
C THR A 14 4.16 -4.26 5.45
N VAL A 15 3.31 -3.86 4.51
CA VAL A 15 1.93 -4.32 4.35
C VAL A 15 1.89 -5.29 3.17
N GLU A 16 1.47 -6.53 3.40
CA GLU A 16 1.23 -7.52 2.36
C GLU A 16 -0.26 -7.84 2.28
N VAL A 17 -0.83 -7.74 1.08
CA VAL A 17 -2.22 -8.07 0.80
C VAL A 17 -2.25 -9.13 -0.29
N ARG A 18 -2.86 -10.27 0.01
CA ARG A 18 -3.15 -11.34 -0.96
C ARG A 18 -4.58 -11.22 -1.43
N ASP A 19 -4.79 -11.44 -2.71
CA ASP A 19 -6.11 -11.38 -3.32
C ASP A 19 -6.25 -12.47 -4.38
N ALA A 20 -7.40 -13.14 -4.44
CA ALA A 20 -7.63 -14.23 -5.40
C ALA A 20 -7.70 -13.73 -6.85
N SER A 21 -8.02 -12.45 -7.08
CA SER A 21 -7.95 -11.88 -8.43
C SER A 21 -6.50 -11.65 -8.82
N SER A 22 -6.13 -12.11 -10.02
CA SER A 22 -4.82 -11.85 -10.62
C SER A 22 -4.74 -10.47 -11.31
N VAL A 23 -5.84 -9.71 -11.37
CA VAL A 23 -5.88 -8.38 -12.00
C VAL A 23 -5.04 -7.41 -11.16
N PRO A 24 -3.94 -6.83 -11.70
CA PRO A 24 -3.10 -5.91 -10.96
C PRO A 24 -3.85 -4.61 -10.63
N PRO A 25 -3.49 -3.91 -9.55
CA PRO A 25 -4.03 -2.59 -9.27
C PRO A 25 -3.75 -1.63 -10.44
N LEU A 26 -4.75 -0.86 -10.82
CA LEU A 26 -4.67 0.10 -11.91
C LEU A 26 -4.89 1.51 -11.38
N ALA A 27 -3.96 2.41 -11.68
CA ALA A 27 -4.18 3.84 -11.49
C ALA A 27 -5.32 4.28 -12.41
N ARG A 28 -6.39 4.82 -11.83
CA ARG A 28 -7.50 5.38 -12.59
C ARG A 28 -7.37 6.90 -12.57
N PRO A 29 -7.47 7.59 -13.73
CA PRO A 29 -7.57 9.05 -13.75
C PRO A 29 -8.70 9.53 -12.85
N TRP A 30 -8.51 10.70 -12.24
CA TRP A 30 -9.61 11.38 -11.55
C TRP A 30 -10.73 11.67 -12.55
N ASP A 31 -11.94 11.24 -12.20
CA ASP A 31 -13.15 11.47 -12.96
C ASP A 31 -14.21 12.01 -12.00
N VAL A 32 -14.57 13.28 -12.17
CA VAL A 32 -15.57 13.97 -11.34
C VAL A 32 -16.95 13.29 -11.39
N GLY A 33 -17.22 12.50 -12.44
CA GLY A 33 -18.47 11.75 -12.61
C GLY A 33 -18.44 10.33 -12.06
N LYS A 34 -17.30 9.84 -11.54
CA LYS A 34 -17.18 8.48 -11.01
C LYS A 34 -16.59 8.48 -9.60
N PRO A 35 -17.31 7.93 -8.60
CA PRO A 35 -16.73 7.80 -7.27
C PRO A 35 -15.55 6.82 -7.25
N GLY A 36 -14.50 7.17 -6.51
CA GLY A 36 -13.35 6.31 -6.24
C GLY A 36 -12.18 6.50 -7.21
N GLY A 37 -11.19 5.59 -7.13
CA GLY A 37 -9.94 5.69 -7.90
C GLY A 37 -8.75 6.22 -7.12
N PHE A 38 -8.95 6.71 -5.89
CA PHE A 38 -7.89 7.28 -5.03
C PHE A 38 -6.99 6.25 -4.39
N GLY A 39 -7.53 5.07 -4.09
CA GLY A 39 -6.83 4.11 -3.23
C GLY A 39 -5.46 3.71 -3.76
N TRP A 40 -5.37 3.39 -5.06
CA TRP A 40 -4.08 2.99 -5.64
C TRP A 40 -3.07 4.14 -5.74
N PRO A 41 -3.42 5.34 -6.25
CA PRO A 41 -2.56 6.51 -6.16
C PRO A 41 -2.05 6.80 -4.74
N VAL A 42 -2.93 6.73 -3.73
CA VAL A 42 -2.55 6.95 -2.32
C VAL A 42 -1.52 5.90 -1.85
N VAL A 43 -1.71 4.63 -2.21
CA VAL A 43 -0.74 3.57 -1.89
C VAL A 43 0.60 3.83 -2.57
N GLN A 44 0.62 4.26 -3.83
CA GLN A 44 1.85 4.58 -4.54
C GLN A 44 2.59 5.78 -3.92
N GLU A 45 1.85 6.81 -3.51
CA GLU A 45 2.41 8.05 -2.95
C GLU A 45 2.95 7.86 -1.53
N LEU A 46 2.21 7.16 -0.67
CA LEU A 46 2.59 7.01 0.73
C LEU A 46 3.64 5.91 0.96
N SER A 47 3.90 5.05 -0.02
CA SER A 47 4.84 3.95 0.13
C SER A 47 6.22 4.32 -0.40
N LEU A 48 7.26 3.97 0.36
CA LEU A 48 8.64 4.03 -0.13
C LEU A 48 8.86 3.07 -1.31
N LYS A 49 8.13 1.96 -1.31
CA LYS A 49 8.20 0.94 -2.36
C LYS A 49 6.93 0.15 -2.43
N VAL A 50 6.48 -0.13 -3.65
CA VAL A 50 5.37 -1.05 -3.92
C VAL A 50 5.84 -2.15 -4.87
N ARG A 51 5.50 -3.40 -4.56
CA ARG A 51 5.68 -4.57 -5.43
C ARG A 51 4.35 -5.25 -5.64
N VAL A 52 4.08 -5.63 -6.89
CA VAL A 52 2.90 -6.42 -7.26
C VAL A 52 3.41 -7.71 -7.90
N CYS A 53 3.11 -8.84 -7.28
CA CYS A 53 3.42 -10.16 -7.81
C CYS A 53 2.11 -10.85 -8.19
N THR A 54 1.89 -11.04 -9.49
CA THR A 54 0.74 -11.78 -10.02
C THR A 54 1.11 -13.24 -10.26
N GLN A 55 0.19 -14.14 -9.96
CA GLN A 55 0.33 -15.58 -10.10
C GLN A 55 -1.02 -16.20 -10.51
N ALA A 56 -1.03 -17.47 -10.94
CA ALA A 56 -2.26 -18.13 -11.37
C ALA A 56 -3.35 -18.13 -10.26
N ALA A 57 -2.95 -18.24 -9.00
CA ALA A 57 -3.84 -18.25 -7.84
C ALA A 57 -4.27 -16.85 -7.36
N GLY A 58 -3.86 -15.78 -8.04
CA GLY A 58 -4.21 -14.40 -7.67
C GLY A 58 -3.03 -13.45 -7.67
N LYS A 59 -3.04 -12.44 -6.80
CA LYS A 59 -1.92 -11.50 -6.65
C LYS A 59 -1.57 -11.25 -5.20
N THR A 60 -0.33 -10.82 -5.01
CA THR A 60 0.17 -10.26 -3.76
C THR A 60 0.66 -8.85 -4.02
N VAL A 61 0.14 -7.89 -3.26
CA VAL A 61 0.63 -6.51 -3.24
C VAL A 61 1.42 -6.33 -1.95
N THR A 62 2.66 -5.86 -2.06
CA THR A 62 3.53 -5.55 -0.92
C THR A 62 3.88 -4.07 -0.97
N ALA A 63 3.52 -3.33 0.07
CA ALA A 63 3.83 -1.91 0.23
C ALA A 63 4.72 -1.71 1.47
N ILE A 64 5.84 -1.02 1.30
CA ILE A 64 6.69 -0.57 2.41
C ILE A 64 6.31 0.87 2.72
N VAL A 65 5.67 1.09 3.86
CA VAL A 65 5.14 2.39 4.27
C VAL A 65 6.02 2.97 5.37
N PRO A 66 6.40 4.26 5.33
CA PRO A 66 7.02 4.92 6.46
C PRO A 66 6.15 4.79 7.72
N CYS A 67 6.76 4.43 8.83
CA CYS A 67 6.13 4.36 10.13
C CYS A 67 7.08 4.99 11.14
N PRO A 68 7.01 6.32 11.34
CA PRO A 68 7.87 6.98 12.31
C PRO A 68 7.59 6.38 13.68
N SER A 69 8.66 6.08 14.42
CA SER A 69 8.53 5.72 15.82
C SER A 69 7.88 6.90 16.57
N ALA A 70 7.11 6.60 17.62
CA ALA A 70 6.41 7.61 18.40
C ALA A 70 7.31 8.78 18.87
N GLY A 71 8.61 8.52 19.07
CA GLY A 71 9.60 9.55 19.44
C GLY A 71 10.05 10.48 18.32
N ALA A 72 9.93 10.09 17.04
CA ALA A 72 10.29 10.95 15.91
C ALA A 72 9.16 11.91 15.52
N MET A 73 7.90 11.50 15.69
CA MET A 73 6.73 12.35 15.39
C MET A 73 6.55 13.50 16.39
N GLN A 74 7.18 13.40 17.57
CA GLN A 74 7.15 14.47 18.58
C GLN A 74 8.15 15.60 18.28
N GLN A 75 9.27 15.31 17.60
CA GLN A 75 10.34 16.28 17.31
C GLN A 75 10.09 17.12 16.06
N SER A 76 9.13 16.74 15.20
CA SER A 76 8.77 17.51 14.01
C SER A 76 7.68 18.56 14.27
N ARG A 77 7.33 18.80 15.54
CA ARG A 77 6.27 19.72 15.98
C ARG A 77 6.81 20.95 16.74
N ASP A 78 8.13 21.06 16.89
CA ASP A 78 8.85 22.21 17.43
C ASP A 78 9.57 22.95 16.30
#